data_AF-A0A0F9C8Z4-F1
#
_entry.id   AF-A0A0F9C8Z4-F1
#
_cell.length_a   1.000
_cell.length_b   1.000
_cell.length_c   1.000
_cell.angle_alpha   90.00
_cell.angle_beta   90.00
_cell.angle_gamma   90.00
#
_symmetry.space_group_name_H-M   'P 1'
#
loop_
_entity.id
_entity.type
_entity.pdbx_description
1 polymer ?
#
loop_
_entity_poly.entity_id
_entity_poly.type
_entity_poly.pdbx_seq_one_letter_code
_entity_poly.pdbx_strand_id
1 'polypeptide(L)'
;MVDFAIQMPKLGQREDTPSVLLQDVFMAKGSENVHERYGRYDRLRGRLPQLVDSESVKIKAPTDVYVITSIVTGTKTINITGDHSAGATVLATGDTIRINGGTTAGNNITFTVDTLPTTSSIVVLEALLAEGATPGNLFVGATPVIKYHRHIRQGTGTEHLLLGTKYHILLWLQSDRSMTVKWTNTDPTNVLRWEIKDHLRNVVATNNSDFVLWWNVDSSVANSFAALDNADGIDYEGTANRLTKCKHLISYKRYLILGYTTEAGTVFPQKKRWAGLATGGSTIDFDENGSSDA
;
A
#
# COMPACT_ATOMS: atom_id res chain seq x y z
N MET A 1 43.05 -21.75 36.95
CA MET A 1 42.10 -20.80 36.33
C MET A 1 41.20 -21.66 35.47
N VAL A 2 39.94 -21.80 35.87
CA VAL A 2 39.00 -22.80 35.36
C VAL A 2 38.07 -22.07 34.38
N ASP A 3 38.21 -22.35 33.09
CA ASP A 3 37.24 -21.90 32.09
C ASP A 3 36.71 -23.11 31.32
N PHE A 4 35.39 -23.17 31.24
CA PHE A 4 34.57 -24.27 30.77
C PHE A 4 34.94 -24.69 29.33
N ALA A 5 35.51 -25.89 29.18
CA ALA A 5 35.53 -26.60 27.91
C ALA A 5 34.40 -27.63 27.89
N ILE A 6 33.41 -27.46 27.01
CA ILE A 6 32.47 -28.55 26.70
C ILE A 6 33.21 -29.51 25.77
N GLN A 7 33.77 -30.58 26.36
CA GLN A 7 34.27 -31.73 25.62
C GLN A 7 33.19 -32.82 25.63
N MET A 8 32.79 -33.27 24.45
CA MET A 8 32.13 -34.57 24.29
C MET A 8 32.93 -35.43 23.32
N PRO A 9 33.43 -36.60 23.74
CA PRO A 9 33.88 -37.61 22.81
C PRO A 9 32.70 -38.56 22.48
N LYS A 10 32.68 -38.97 21.20
CA LYS A 10 32.15 -40.26 20.71
C LYS A 10 30.66 -40.29 20.32
N LEU A 11 30.36 -40.00 19.06
CA LEU A 11 29.98 -40.97 18.01
C LEU A 11 29.81 -40.22 16.68
N GLY A 12 30.46 -40.71 15.62
CA GLY A 12 30.71 -39.94 14.40
C GLY A 12 29.48 -39.70 13.52
N GLN A 13 29.28 -38.43 13.17
CA GLN A 13 29.24 -37.92 11.79
C GLN A 13 29.48 -36.41 11.87
N ARG A 14 30.17 -35.88 10.86
CA ARG A 14 30.66 -34.50 10.76
C ARG A 14 29.49 -33.51 10.86
N GLU A 15 29.29 -32.88 12.02
CA GLU A 15 28.51 -31.65 12.10
C GLU A 15 29.39 -30.53 11.57
N ASP A 16 29.12 -30.10 10.34
CA ASP A 16 29.70 -28.88 9.79
C ASP A 16 29.35 -27.73 10.75
N THR A 17 30.38 -27.25 11.45
CA THR A 17 30.29 -26.03 12.24
C THR A 17 29.85 -24.93 11.28
N PRO A 18 28.75 -24.19 11.54
CA PRO A 18 28.31 -23.15 10.62
C PRO A 18 29.44 -22.13 10.47
N SER A 19 30.01 -22.07 9.27
CA SER A 19 31.14 -21.20 8.90
C SER A 19 30.73 -19.74 8.72
N VAL A 20 29.50 -19.40 9.09
CA VAL A 20 28.87 -18.12 8.86
C VAL A 20 28.20 -17.67 10.15
N LEU A 21 28.49 -16.45 10.59
CA LEU A 21 27.92 -15.88 11.80
C LEU A 21 26.40 -15.76 11.64
N LEU A 22 25.63 -16.00 12.72
CA LEU A 22 24.16 -15.92 12.68
C LEU A 22 23.66 -14.57 12.11
N GLN A 23 24.40 -13.49 12.30
CA GLN A 23 24.09 -12.18 11.72
C GLN A 23 24.07 -12.20 10.18
N ASP A 24 24.95 -12.98 9.55
CA ASP A 24 25.05 -13.10 8.09
C ASP A 24 24.02 -14.09 7.51
N VAL A 25 23.49 -14.99 8.34
CA VAL A 25 22.43 -15.95 7.99
C VAL A 25 21.03 -15.32 8.15
N PHE A 26 20.85 -14.42 9.12
CA PHE A 26 19.55 -13.80 9.43
C PHE A 26 19.36 -12.41 8.82
N MET A 27 20.43 -11.68 8.52
CA MET A 27 20.34 -10.34 7.97
C MET A 27 21.44 -10.13 6.93
N ALA A 28 21.07 -10.20 5.65
CA ALA A 28 21.95 -9.67 4.62
C ALA A 28 22.28 -8.21 4.99
N LYS A 29 23.57 -7.89 5.14
CA LYS A 29 24.06 -6.54 5.38
C LYS A 29 23.46 -5.61 4.32
N GLY A 30 22.63 -4.66 4.74
CA GLY A 30 21.82 -3.81 3.86
C GLY A 30 20.33 -4.19 3.73
N SER A 31 19.80 -5.05 4.60
CA SER A 31 18.37 -5.37 4.62
C SER A 31 17.52 -4.20 5.17
N GLU A 32 16.99 -3.38 4.25
CA GLU A 32 16.01 -2.30 4.52
C GLU A 32 14.59 -2.79 4.86
N ASN A 33 14.37 -4.12 4.94
CA ASN A 33 13.04 -4.75 4.98
C ASN A 33 12.75 -5.51 6.28
N VAL A 34 12.95 -4.83 7.40
CA VAL A 34 12.59 -5.36 8.72
C VAL A 34 11.55 -4.43 9.33
N HIS A 35 10.48 -5.00 9.88
CA HIS A 35 9.60 -4.23 10.77
C HIS A 35 9.71 -4.79 12.19
N GLU A 36 9.80 -3.88 13.15
CA GLU A 36 9.83 -4.23 14.57
C GLU A 36 8.40 -4.32 15.09
N ARG A 37 8.10 -5.42 15.78
CA ARG A 37 6.81 -5.72 16.41
C ARG A 37 7.05 -6.18 17.84
N TYR A 38 6.76 -5.35 18.84
CA TYR A 38 6.88 -5.72 20.27
C TYR A 38 8.26 -6.34 20.62
N GLY A 39 9.35 -5.73 20.12
CA GLY A 39 10.72 -6.24 20.30
C GLY A 39 11.10 -7.44 19.42
N ARG A 40 10.21 -7.88 18.53
CA ARG A 40 10.47 -8.92 17.53
C ARG A 40 10.69 -8.28 16.16
N TYR A 41 11.81 -8.59 15.53
CA TYR A 41 12.08 -8.24 14.15
C TYR A 41 11.48 -9.31 13.24
N ASP A 42 10.43 -8.95 12.50
CA ASP A 42 9.81 -9.85 11.54
C ASP A 42 10.28 -9.50 10.12
N ARG A 43 10.59 -10.53 9.32
CA ARG A 43 10.87 -10.38 7.89
C ARG A 43 9.60 -9.92 7.19
N LEU A 44 9.66 -8.83 6.43
CA LEU A 44 8.60 -8.50 5.47
C LEU A 44 8.43 -9.69 4.50
N ARG A 45 7.32 -10.41 4.64
CA ARG A 45 6.94 -11.48 3.71
C ARG A 45 6.72 -10.84 2.34
N GLY A 46 7.42 -11.34 1.33
CA GLY A 46 7.32 -10.86 -0.05
C GLY A 46 8.51 -10.02 -0.48
N ARG A 47 9.67 -10.67 -0.66
CA ARG A 47 10.50 -10.28 -1.80
C ARG A 47 9.73 -10.73 -3.03
N LEU A 48 8.77 -9.92 -3.47
CA LEU A 48 8.46 -9.91 -4.89
C LEU A 48 9.73 -9.37 -5.58
N PRO A 49 10.04 -9.82 -6.81
CA PRO A 49 11.13 -9.24 -7.60
C PRO A 49 11.04 -7.71 -7.49
N GLN A 50 12.20 -7.04 -7.45
CA GLN A 50 12.25 -5.58 -7.33
C GLN A 50 11.17 -4.98 -8.23
N LEU A 51 10.30 -4.14 -7.67
CA LEU A 51 9.26 -3.49 -8.46
C LEU A 51 9.97 -2.50 -9.36
N VAL A 52 10.23 -2.96 -10.57
CA VAL A 52 10.93 -2.23 -11.59
C VAL A 52 9.97 -1.95 -12.73
N ASP A 53 10.14 -0.79 -13.34
CA ASP A 53 9.38 -0.41 -14.52
C ASP A 53 9.75 -1.24 -15.77
N SER A 54 9.24 -0.79 -16.91
CA SER A 54 9.60 -1.32 -18.23
C SER A 54 11.09 -1.23 -18.56
N GLU A 55 11.82 -0.31 -17.93
CA GLU A 55 13.25 -0.06 -18.15
C GLU A 55 14.15 -0.69 -17.07
N SER A 56 13.58 -1.51 -16.18
CA SER A 56 14.29 -2.14 -15.06
C SER A 56 14.78 -1.15 -13.98
N VAL A 57 14.22 0.06 -13.93
CA VAL A 57 14.47 1.04 -12.87
C VAL A 57 13.53 0.79 -11.70
N LYS A 58 14.07 0.77 -10.48
CA LYS A 58 13.27 0.58 -9.26
C LYS A 58 12.29 1.73 -9.08
N ILE A 59 11.02 1.40 -8.91
CA ILE A 59 9.98 2.37 -8.56
C ILE A 59 9.94 2.53 -7.03
N LYS A 60 10.09 3.77 -6.57
CA LYS A 60 9.90 4.14 -5.18
C LYS A 60 8.42 4.46 -4.95
N ALA A 61 7.88 4.06 -3.80
CA ALA A 61 6.54 4.48 -3.42
C ALA A 61 6.55 5.99 -3.07
N PRO A 62 5.66 6.80 -3.65
CA PRO A 62 5.66 8.25 -3.48
C PRO A 62 5.11 8.70 -2.12
N THR A 63 5.52 9.89 -1.67
CA THR A 63 4.81 10.61 -0.60
C THR A 63 3.62 11.37 -1.14
N ASP A 64 3.77 11.95 -2.34
CA ASP A 64 2.75 12.77 -2.98
C ASP A 64 2.54 12.30 -4.41
N VAL A 65 1.26 12.29 -4.81
CA VAL A 65 0.83 11.90 -6.15
C VAL A 65 -0.06 12.97 -6.71
N TYR A 66 0.29 13.46 -7.89
CA TYR A 66 -0.50 14.43 -8.64
C TYR A 66 -0.93 13.85 -9.97
N VAL A 67 -2.18 14.10 -10.37
CA VAL A 67 -2.64 13.74 -11.72
C VAL A 67 -2.06 14.76 -12.70
N ILE A 68 -1.45 14.28 -13.77
CA ILE A 68 -0.93 15.11 -14.86
C ILE A 68 -2.10 15.57 -15.73
N THR A 69 -2.23 16.89 -15.92
CA THR A 69 -3.28 17.51 -16.73
C THR A 69 -2.83 17.77 -18.16
N SER A 70 -1.55 18.09 -18.38
CA SER A 70 -0.97 18.26 -19.73
C SER A 70 0.55 18.19 -19.69
N ILE A 71 1.16 17.82 -20.83
CA ILE A 71 2.61 17.91 -21.05
C ILE A 71 2.89 18.82 -22.24
N VAL A 72 3.74 19.83 -22.03
CA VAL A 72 4.20 20.77 -23.06
C VAL A 72 5.66 20.46 -23.36
N THR A 73 5.91 19.70 -24.42
CA THR A 73 7.25 19.19 -24.75
C THR A 73 8.25 20.30 -25.09
N GLY A 74 7.81 21.33 -25.81
CA GLY A 74 8.67 22.45 -26.22
C GLY A 74 9.29 23.22 -25.04
N THR A 75 8.53 23.39 -23.95
CA THR A 75 8.99 24.05 -22.72
C THR A 75 9.33 23.07 -21.61
N LYS A 76 9.29 21.76 -21.89
CA LYS A 76 9.50 20.67 -20.91
C LYS A 76 8.64 20.82 -19.65
N THR A 77 7.41 21.29 -19.81
CA THR A 77 6.51 21.59 -18.69
C THR A 77 5.51 20.45 -18.49
N ILE A 78 5.41 19.99 -17.25
CA ILE A 78 4.38 19.08 -16.76
C ILE A 78 3.40 19.92 -15.94
N ASN A 79 2.15 19.97 -16.39
CA ASN A 79 1.08 20.57 -15.59
C ASN A 79 0.37 19.48 -14.81
N ILE A 80 0.06 19.78 -13.56
CA ILE A 80 -0.53 18.83 -12.61
C ILE A 80 -1.82 19.39 -12.01
N THR A 81 -2.58 18.50 -11.39
CA THR A 81 -3.62 18.87 -10.43
C THR A 81 -2.99 19.28 -9.09
N GLY A 82 -3.61 20.21 -8.38
CA GLY A 82 -3.19 20.60 -7.04
C GLY A 82 -1.98 21.54 -7.00
N ASP A 83 -1.34 21.59 -5.83
CA ASP A 83 -0.23 22.49 -5.48
C ASP A 83 0.98 21.66 -5.02
N HIS A 84 2.05 21.63 -5.82
CA HIS A 84 3.28 20.88 -5.49
C HIS A 84 4.06 21.47 -4.32
N SER A 85 3.78 22.72 -3.93
CA SER A 85 4.44 23.40 -2.81
C SER A 85 3.78 23.12 -1.46
N ALA A 86 2.58 22.56 -1.47
CA ALA A 86 1.80 22.24 -0.27
C ALA A 86 1.73 20.72 0.03
N GLY A 87 2.42 19.90 -0.77
CA GLY A 87 2.52 18.46 -0.54
C GLY A 87 3.29 18.09 0.74
N ALA A 88 3.21 16.82 1.12
CA ALA A 88 3.98 16.26 2.23
C ALA A 88 5.49 16.35 1.99
N THR A 89 5.92 16.20 0.74
CA THR A 89 7.25 16.57 0.25
C THR A 89 7.12 17.81 -0.61
N VAL A 90 7.52 18.95 -0.06
CA VAL A 90 7.59 20.22 -0.81
C VAL A 90 8.61 20.08 -1.92
N LEU A 91 8.18 20.29 -3.16
CA LEU A 91 9.04 20.17 -4.33
C LEU A 91 9.91 21.42 -4.49
N ALA A 92 11.21 21.22 -4.76
CA ALA A 92 12.17 22.28 -5.02
C ALA A 92 12.94 22.06 -6.34
N THR A 93 13.59 23.10 -6.85
CA THR A 93 14.53 22.98 -7.97
C THR A 93 15.67 22.02 -7.61
N GLY A 94 16.01 21.14 -8.54
CA GLY A 94 17.00 20.07 -8.37
C GLY A 94 16.41 18.77 -7.81
N ASP A 95 15.16 18.78 -7.34
CA ASP A 95 14.52 17.58 -6.85
C ASP A 95 14.23 16.58 -7.96
N THR A 96 14.06 15.34 -7.53
CA THR A 96 13.77 14.22 -8.40
C THR A 96 12.28 13.88 -8.36
N ILE A 97 11.65 13.85 -9.53
CA ILE A 97 10.26 13.43 -9.71
C ILE A 97 10.17 12.27 -10.70
N ARG A 98 9.04 11.60 -10.74
CA ARG A 98 8.83 10.50 -11.67
C ARG A 98 7.43 10.52 -12.25
N ILE A 99 7.31 10.40 -13.56
CA ILE A 99 6.04 10.08 -14.19
C ILE A 99 5.88 8.56 -14.12
N ASN A 100 4.71 8.10 -13.70
CA ASN A 100 4.39 6.68 -13.62
C ASN A 100 3.04 6.42 -14.31
N GLY A 101 3.03 5.39 -15.16
CA GLY A 101 1.90 5.09 -16.05
C GLY A 101 2.04 5.72 -17.43
N GLY A 102 3.26 6.16 -17.80
CA GLY A 102 3.56 6.53 -19.18
C GLY A 102 3.45 5.30 -20.09
N THR A 103 2.86 5.42 -21.28
CA THR A 103 2.94 4.34 -22.29
C THR A 103 4.23 4.39 -23.12
N THR A 104 5.05 5.42 -22.90
CA THR A 104 6.34 5.62 -23.57
C THR A 104 7.48 5.58 -22.55
N ALA A 105 8.59 4.96 -22.95
CA ALA A 105 9.82 4.85 -22.16
C ALA A 105 10.29 6.20 -21.60
N GLY A 106 10.32 7.23 -22.45
CA GLY A 106 10.72 8.59 -22.08
C GLY A 106 9.86 9.26 -21.01
N ASN A 107 8.69 8.69 -20.67
CA ASN A 107 7.79 9.17 -19.62
C ASN A 107 7.68 8.20 -18.43
N ASN A 108 8.48 7.15 -18.37
CA ASN A 108 8.60 6.29 -17.18
C ASN A 108 9.96 6.42 -16.52
N ILE A 109 10.72 7.46 -16.86
CA ILE A 109 12.00 7.75 -16.22
C ILE A 109 11.83 8.67 -15.02
N THR A 110 12.95 8.84 -14.35
CA THR A 110 13.13 9.84 -13.32
C THR A 110 13.55 11.16 -13.96
N PHE A 111 12.95 12.26 -13.52
CA PHE A 111 13.20 13.62 -14.02
C PHE A 111 13.76 14.50 -12.91
N THR A 112 14.54 15.49 -13.30
CA THR A 112 15.10 16.53 -12.43
C THR A 112 14.32 17.82 -12.62
N VAL A 113 13.81 18.39 -11.53
CA VAL A 113 13.11 19.68 -11.55
C VAL A 113 14.11 20.78 -11.90
N ASP A 114 13.82 21.52 -12.96
CA ASP A 114 14.57 22.72 -13.35
C ASP A 114 13.97 23.95 -12.66
N THR A 115 12.70 24.23 -12.94
CA THR A 115 12.00 25.39 -12.38
C THR A 115 10.55 25.08 -12.03
N LEU A 116 10.01 25.85 -11.09
CA LEU A 116 8.65 25.73 -10.57
C LEU A 116 7.92 27.07 -10.81
N PRO A 117 7.54 27.37 -12.07
CA PRO A 117 7.02 28.69 -12.46
C PRO A 117 5.68 29.02 -11.80
N THR A 118 4.87 28.01 -11.47
CA THR A 118 3.63 28.13 -10.71
C THR A 118 3.51 26.96 -9.75
N THR A 119 2.52 26.97 -8.85
CA THR A 119 2.21 25.86 -7.93
C THR A 119 1.69 24.59 -8.63
N SER A 120 1.29 24.68 -9.90
CA SER A 120 0.70 23.56 -10.65
C SER A 120 1.47 23.23 -11.94
N SER A 121 2.64 23.85 -12.13
CA SER A 121 3.50 23.67 -13.30
C SER A 121 4.92 23.37 -12.86
N ILE A 122 5.49 22.32 -13.44
CA ILE A 122 6.84 21.85 -13.14
C ILE A 122 7.61 21.75 -14.46
N VAL A 123 8.75 22.43 -14.54
CA VAL A 123 9.67 22.32 -15.68
C VAL A 123 10.78 21.36 -15.33
N VAL A 124 11.10 20.44 -16.23
CA VAL A 124 12.16 19.42 -16.03
C VAL A 124 13.34 19.62 -16.96
N LEU A 125 14.51 19.09 -16.55
CA LEU A 125 15.74 19.19 -17.35
C LEU A 125 15.72 18.23 -18.54
N GLU A 126 15.20 17.01 -18.36
CA GLU A 126 15.20 15.97 -19.37
C GLU A 126 14.14 16.25 -20.46
N ALA A 127 14.29 15.61 -21.62
CA ALA A 127 13.30 15.74 -22.69
C ALA A 127 11.99 15.04 -22.32
N LEU A 128 10.86 15.70 -22.59
CA LEU A 128 9.53 15.11 -22.44
C LEU A 128 8.98 14.64 -23.77
N LEU A 129 8.19 13.57 -23.75
CA LEU A 129 7.40 13.11 -24.89
C LEU A 129 5.92 13.39 -24.60
N ALA A 130 5.18 13.98 -25.55
CA ALA A 130 3.77 14.30 -25.35
C ALA A 130 2.91 13.03 -25.29
N GLU A 131 3.33 11.97 -25.98
CA GLU A 131 2.56 10.74 -26.09
C GLU A 131 2.67 9.89 -24.81
N GLY A 132 1.52 9.45 -24.33
CA GLY A 132 1.43 8.35 -23.39
C GLY A 132 1.47 8.71 -21.91
N ALA A 133 1.65 9.98 -21.54
CA ALA A 133 1.76 10.39 -20.13
C ALA A 133 0.56 11.17 -19.58
N THR A 134 -0.49 11.34 -20.39
CA THR A 134 -1.76 11.95 -19.97
C THR A 134 -2.94 11.06 -20.34
N PRO A 135 -3.84 10.74 -19.39
CA PRO A 135 -3.73 11.01 -17.95
C PRO A 135 -2.74 10.03 -17.27
N GLY A 136 -1.66 10.56 -16.69
CA GLY A 136 -0.67 9.82 -15.91
C GLY A 136 -0.52 10.42 -14.52
N ASN A 137 0.23 9.75 -13.64
CA ASN A 137 0.51 10.25 -12.30
C ASN A 137 1.95 10.74 -12.20
N LEU A 138 2.13 11.90 -11.57
CA LEU A 138 3.44 12.39 -11.15
C LEU A 138 3.67 12.02 -9.69
N PHE A 139 4.77 11.33 -9.44
CA PHE A 139 5.23 10.88 -8.13
C PHE A 139 6.32 11.81 -7.62
N VAL A 140 6.12 12.31 -6.40
CA VAL A 140 7.07 13.16 -5.68
C VAL A 140 7.42 12.50 -4.35
N GLY A 141 8.69 12.65 -3.96
CA GLY A 141 9.22 12.09 -2.74
C GLY A 141 9.30 10.56 -2.74
N ALA A 142 9.71 10.01 -1.60
CA ALA A 142 9.77 8.57 -1.39
C ALA A 142 9.41 8.21 0.05
N THR A 143 8.59 7.18 0.22
CA THR A 143 8.21 6.62 1.52
C THR A 143 8.49 5.13 1.58
N PRO A 144 8.89 4.59 2.75
CA PRO A 144 8.96 3.14 2.94
C PRO A 144 7.58 2.50 2.82
N VAL A 145 7.57 1.25 2.34
CA VAL A 145 6.38 0.40 2.31
C VAL A 145 6.27 -0.32 3.65
N ILE A 146 5.15 -0.14 4.34
CA ILE A 146 4.91 -0.67 5.68
C ILE A 146 4.21 -2.04 5.60
N LYS A 147 3.47 -2.29 4.51
CA LYS A 147 2.71 -3.53 4.32
C LYS A 147 2.63 -3.93 2.86
N TYR A 148 2.89 -5.22 2.59
CA TYR A 148 2.49 -5.88 1.35
C TYR A 148 1.26 -6.74 1.60
N HIS A 149 0.36 -6.78 0.62
CA HIS A 149 -0.76 -7.72 0.59
C HIS A 149 -0.97 -8.24 -0.82
N ARG A 150 -1.06 -9.55 -0.96
CA ARG A 150 -1.38 -10.20 -2.21
C ARG A 150 -2.84 -10.60 -2.20
N HIS A 151 -3.58 -10.17 -3.21
CA HIS A 151 -4.94 -10.60 -3.48
C HIS A 151 -4.98 -11.41 -4.78
N ILE A 152 -5.77 -12.46 -4.84
CA ILE A 152 -6.01 -13.22 -6.08
C ILE A 152 -7.50 -13.15 -6.36
N ARG A 153 -7.87 -12.56 -7.50
CA ARG A 153 -9.28 -12.41 -7.87
C ARG A 153 -9.85 -13.77 -8.25
N GLN A 154 -10.88 -14.22 -7.54
CA GLN A 154 -11.42 -15.58 -7.70
C GLN A 154 -11.96 -15.85 -9.12
N GLY A 155 -12.61 -14.86 -9.76
CA GLY A 155 -13.21 -15.03 -11.08
C GLY A 155 -12.23 -15.12 -12.24
N THR A 156 -11.03 -14.54 -12.11
CA THR A 156 -10.04 -14.46 -13.20
C THR A 156 -8.70 -15.15 -12.87
N GLY A 157 -8.46 -15.47 -11.60
CA GLY A 157 -7.15 -15.94 -11.12
C GLY A 157 -6.05 -14.87 -11.16
N THR A 158 -6.39 -13.61 -11.46
CA THR A 158 -5.41 -12.52 -11.57
C THR A 158 -4.85 -12.16 -10.20
N GLU A 159 -3.52 -12.12 -10.11
CA GLU A 159 -2.80 -11.70 -8.90
C GLU A 159 -2.66 -10.17 -8.87
N HIS A 160 -2.99 -9.59 -7.72
CA HIS A 160 -2.86 -8.18 -7.42
C HIS A 160 -1.98 -7.99 -6.19
N LEU A 161 -1.03 -7.06 -6.28
CA LEU A 161 -0.15 -6.70 -5.17
C LEU A 161 -0.49 -5.29 -4.68
N LEU A 162 -0.91 -5.21 -3.42
CA LEU A 162 -1.12 -3.96 -2.71
C LEU A 162 0.08 -3.63 -1.83
N LEU A 163 0.39 -2.34 -1.76
CA LEU A 163 1.44 -1.74 -0.95
C LEU A 163 0.82 -0.65 -0.07
N GLY A 164 0.83 -0.86 1.24
CA GLY A 164 0.44 0.15 2.22
C GLY A 164 1.66 0.97 2.65
N THR A 165 1.59 2.28 2.50
CA THR A 165 2.57 3.26 2.97
C THR A 165 1.96 4.18 4.01
N LYS A 166 2.75 5.12 4.54
CA LYS A 166 2.24 6.17 5.43
C LYS A 166 1.20 7.06 4.74
N TYR A 167 1.32 7.27 3.43
CA TYR A 167 0.52 8.22 2.66
C TYR A 167 -0.58 7.55 1.82
N HIS A 168 -0.36 6.32 1.35
CA HIS A 168 -1.24 5.70 0.36
C HIS A 168 -1.43 4.20 0.56
N ILE A 169 -2.48 3.67 -0.05
CA ILE A 169 -2.50 2.29 -0.54
C ILE A 169 -2.27 2.34 -2.05
N LEU A 170 -1.28 1.60 -2.52
CA LEU A 170 -0.89 1.54 -3.93
C LEU A 170 -1.13 0.13 -4.47
N LEU A 171 -1.56 0.01 -5.71
CA LEU A 171 -1.67 -1.23 -6.47
C LEU A 171 -0.54 -1.32 -7.48
N TRP A 172 0.23 -2.40 -7.43
CA TRP A 172 1.18 -2.75 -8.48
C TRP A 172 0.45 -3.46 -9.62
N LEU A 173 0.62 -2.93 -10.83
CA LEU A 173 0.08 -3.48 -12.06
C LEU A 173 1.21 -4.20 -12.81
N GLN A 174 1.12 -5.52 -12.85
CA GLN A 174 2.17 -6.34 -13.45
C GLN A 174 2.22 -6.21 -14.99
N SER A 175 1.09 -5.91 -15.63
CA SER A 175 0.97 -5.84 -17.10
C SER A 175 1.78 -4.71 -17.70
N ASP A 176 1.75 -3.54 -17.07
CA ASP A 176 2.43 -2.32 -17.52
C ASP A 176 3.61 -1.94 -16.62
N ARG A 177 3.87 -2.73 -15.57
CA ARG A 177 4.90 -2.49 -14.55
C ARG A 177 4.78 -1.09 -13.92
N SER A 178 3.54 -0.70 -13.59
CA SER A 178 3.23 0.61 -13.03
C SER A 178 2.60 0.51 -11.63
N MET A 179 2.55 1.65 -10.93
CA MET A 179 1.82 1.80 -9.67
C MET A 179 0.55 2.66 -9.84
N THR A 180 -0.56 2.23 -9.27
CA THR A 180 -1.80 3.02 -9.22
C THR A 180 -2.18 3.32 -7.78
N VAL A 181 -2.59 4.55 -7.49
CA VAL A 181 -3.11 4.92 -6.16
C VAL A 181 -4.51 4.33 -5.98
N LYS A 182 -4.73 3.65 -4.86
CA LYS A 182 -6.03 3.11 -4.46
C LYS A 182 -6.65 3.83 -3.27
N TRP A 183 -5.82 4.50 -2.47
CA TRP A 183 -6.25 5.31 -1.34
C TRP A 183 -5.18 6.33 -0.99
N THR A 184 -5.60 7.50 -0.50
CA THR A 184 -4.71 8.52 0.08
C THR A 184 -5.19 8.79 1.50
N ASN A 185 -4.29 8.65 2.48
CA ASN A 185 -4.59 8.84 3.88
C ASN A 185 -4.79 10.32 4.19
N THR A 186 -5.74 10.62 5.06
CA THR A 186 -6.02 11.99 5.50
C THR A 186 -5.06 12.44 6.60
N ASP A 187 -4.62 11.49 7.43
CA ASP A 187 -3.69 11.73 8.53
C ASP A 187 -2.51 10.74 8.47
N PRO A 188 -1.54 10.98 7.57
CA PRO A 188 -0.38 10.11 7.44
C PRO A 188 0.43 10.02 8.74
N THR A 189 0.45 11.07 9.56
CA THR A 189 1.26 11.11 10.80
C THR A 189 0.92 9.99 11.77
N ASN A 190 -0.35 9.58 11.82
CA ASN A 190 -0.84 8.51 12.68
C ASN A 190 -0.88 7.12 12.00
N VAL A 191 -0.44 7.01 10.75
CA VAL A 191 -0.35 5.73 10.03
C VAL A 191 0.97 5.03 10.37
N LEU A 192 0.91 4.21 11.43
CA LEU A 192 2.06 3.41 11.88
C LEU A 192 2.05 1.97 11.34
N ARG A 193 0.89 1.50 10.86
CA ARG A 193 0.72 0.13 10.38
C ARG A 193 -0.47 0.01 9.44
N TRP A 194 -0.48 -1.08 8.69
CA TRP A 194 -1.62 -1.53 7.90
C TRP A 194 -1.97 -2.97 8.23
N GLU A 195 -3.25 -3.24 8.42
CA GLU A 195 -3.82 -4.56 8.24
C GLU A 195 -4.65 -4.57 6.97
N ILE A 196 -4.32 -5.48 6.07
CA ILE A 196 -5.01 -5.67 4.79
C ILE A 196 -5.33 -7.16 4.71
N LYS A 197 -6.59 -7.49 4.41
CA LYS A 197 -7.12 -8.85 4.40
C LYS A 197 -8.06 -9.05 3.23
N ASP A 198 -8.00 -10.23 2.65
CA ASP A 198 -9.05 -10.70 1.76
C ASP A 198 -10.29 -11.02 2.59
N HIS A 199 -11.42 -10.48 2.18
CA HIS A 199 -12.72 -10.80 2.75
C HIS A 199 -13.70 -11.10 1.64
N LEU A 200 -14.21 -12.33 1.64
CA LEU A 200 -14.96 -12.89 0.52
C LEU A 200 -14.18 -12.74 -0.79
N ARG A 201 -14.71 -11.99 -1.77
CA ARG A 201 -14.07 -11.74 -3.07
C ARG A 201 -13.34 -10.40 -3.15
N ASN A 202 -13.30 -9.66 -2.05
CA ASN A 202 -12.82 -8.30 -2.00
C ASN A 202 -11.69 -8.14 -0.96
N VAL A 203 -11.20 -6.91 -0.80
CA VAL A 203 -10.14 -6.60 0.16
C VAL A 203 -10.64 -5.57 1.18
N VAL A 204 -10.36 -5.82 2.46
CA VAL A 204 -10.61 -4.88 3.56
C VAL A 204 -9.27 -4.44 4.14
N ALA A 205 -9.13 -3.15 4.41
CA ALA A 205 -7.92 -2.57 4.97
C ALA A 205 -8.21 -1.65 6.16
N THR A 206 -7.26 -1.54 7.08
CA THR A 206 -7.28 -0.55 8.16
C THR A 206 -5.86 -0.15 8.54
N ASN A 207 -5.69 1.11 8.91
CA ASN A 207 -4.47 1.64 9.50
C ASN A 207 -4.67 2.16 10.94
N ASN A 208 -5.90 2.06 11.48
CA ASN A 208 -6.32 2.61 12.76
C ASN A 208 -6.20 4.16 12.88
N SER A 209 -5.87 4.85 11.78
CA SER A 209 -5.81 6.30 11.68
C SER A 209 -7.04 6.84 10.96
N ASP A 210 -7.31 6.31 9.77
CA ASP A 210 -8.47 6.61 8.93
C ASP A 210 -9.61 5.61 9.19
N PHE A 211 -10.63 5.66 8.33
CA PHE A 211 -11.73 4.70 8.31
C PHE A 211 -11.24 3.27 8.00
N VAL A 212 -12.05 2.28 8.36
CA VAL A 212 -11.93 0.95 7.75
C VAL A 212 -12.26 1.09 6.27
N LEU A 213 -11.44 0.50 5.41
CA LEU A 213 -11.52 0.67 3.96
C LEU A 213 -11.93 -0.63 3.30
N TRP A 214 -12.69 -0.52 2.22
CA TRP A 214 -13.09 -1.64 1.38
C TRP A 214 -12.76 -1.40 -0.08
N TRP A 215 -12.10 -2.36 -0.72
CA TRP A 215 -11.82 -2.35 -2.15
C TRP A 215 -12.65 -3.43 -2.83
N ASN A 216 -13.68 -2.97 -3.54
CA ASN A 216 -14.52 -3.80 -4.41
C ASN A 216 -13.81 -4.12 -5.73
N VAL A 217 -12.81 -4.99 -5.64
CA VAL A 217 -12.03 -5.47 -6.78
C VAL A 217 -12.83 -6.47 -7.64
N ASP A 218 -13.82 -7.17 -7.07
CA ASP A 218 -14.60 -8.15 -7.81
C ASP A 218 -15.45 -7.51 -8.90
N SER A 219 -15.95 -6.28 -8.67
CA SER A 219 -16.65 -5.51 -9.72
C SER A 219 -15.69 -4.91 -10.74
N SER A 220 -14.62 -4.27 -10.28
CA SER A 220 -13.60 -3.69 -11.15
C SER A 220 -12.29 -3.45 -10.42
N VAL A 221 -11.19 -3.86 -11.04
CA VAL A 221 -9.83 -3.55 -10.54
C VAL A 221 -9.56 -2.04 -10.56
N ALA A 222 -10.26 -1.28 -11.41
CA ALA A 222 -10.08 0.18 -11.48
C ALA A 222 -10.61 0.89 -10.22
N ASN A 223 -11.54 0.30 -9.49
CA ASN A 223 -12.11 0.88 -8.28
C ASN A 223 -11.02 1.27 -7.27
N SER A 224 -11.24 2.36 -6.54
CA SER A 224 -10.45 2.75 -5.37
C SER A 224 -10.99 2.08 -4.12
N PHE A 225 -10.24 2.14 -3.01
CA PHE A 225 -10.82 1.86 -1.70
C PHE A 225 -11.89 2.91 -1.40
N ALA A 226 -13.04 2.45 -0.90
CA ALA A 226 -14.05 3.28 -0.27
C ALA A 226 -13.88 3.23 1.25
N ALA A 227 -14.16 4.33 1.92
CA ALA A 227 -14.27 4.35 3.37
C ALA A 227 -15.60 3.71 3.78
N LEU A 228 -15.55 2.74 4.70
CA LEU A 228 -16.72 2.21 5.38
C LEU A 228 -17.10 3.20 6.48
N ASP A 229 -17.85 4.24 6.10
CA ASP A 229 -18.22 5.38 6.93
C ASP A 229 -19.70 5.35 7.34
N ASN A 230 -20.32 6.49 7.67
CA ASN A 230 -21.71 6.51 8.11
C ASN A 230 -22.75 6.13 7.04
N ALA A 231 -22.42 6.24 5.74
CA ALA A 231 -23.37 5.96 4.66
C ALA A 231 -23.32 4.51 4.19
N ASP A 232 -22.11 3.97 4.01
CA ASP A 232 -21.86 2.63 3.44
C ASP A 232 -21.00 1.76 4.37
N GLY A 233 -21.06 2.03 5.69
CA GLY A 233 -20.15 1.44 6.66
C GLY A 233 -20.61 0.13 7.27
N ILE A 234 -19.89 -0.22 8.33
CA ILE A 234 -20.15 -1.43 9.10
C ILE A 234 -21.19 -1.12 10.17
N ASP A 235 -22.41 -1.65 10.00
CA ASP A 235 -23.53 -1.40 10.91
C ASP A 235 -23.25 -1.90 12.33
N TYR A 236 -23.87 -1.22 13.28
CA TYR A 236 -23.89 -1.61 14.68
C TYR A 236 -25.31 -1.44 15.23
N GLU A 237 -25.89 -2.53 15.74
CA GLU A 237 -27.16 -2.57 16.46
C GLU A 237 -28.38 -1.97 15.74
N GLY A 238 -28.39 -1.91 14.40
CA GLY A 238 -29.48 -1.27 13.64
C GLY A 238 -29.64 0.22 13.95
N THR A 239 -28.59 0.84 14.53
CA THR A 239 -28.53 2.27 14.81
C THR A 239 -28.07 3.03 13.58
N ALA A 240 -28.12 4.37 13.61
CA ALA A 240 -27.51 5.22 12.58
C ALA A 240 -25.97 5.31 12.71
N ASN A 241 -25.38 4.74 13.77
CA ASN A 241 -23.93 4.80 13.99
C ASN A 241 -23.22 3.68 13.22
N ARG A 242 -22.00 3.95 12.77
CA ARG A 242 -21.14 2.99 12.08
C ARG A 242 -19.80 2.82 12.77
N LEU A 243 -19.20 1.65 12.59
CA LEU A 243 -17.82 1.41 12.98
C LEU A 243 -16.90 2.18 12.04
N THR A 244 -16.12 3.09 12.60
CA THR A 244 -15.27 3.99 11.82
C THR A 244 -13.84 3.46 11.73
N LYS A 245 -13.25 3.00 12.84
CA LYS A 245 -11.84 2.56 12.87
C LYS A 245 -11.73 1.18 13.51
N CYS A 246 -10.70 0.43 13.12
CA CYS A 246 -10.27 -0.76 13.86
C CYS A 246 -8.77 -0.95 13.80
N LYS A 247 -8.23 -1.69 14.77
CA LYS A 247 -6.82 -2.04 14.83
C LYS A 247 -6.52 -3.35 14.13
N HIS A 248 -7.40 -4.33 14.24
CA HIS A 248 -7.16 -5.69 13.82
C HIS A 248 -8.30 -6.22 12.96
N LEU A 249 -7.95 -6.93 11.89
CA LEU A 249 -8.86 -7.54 10.94
C LEU A 249 -8.59 -9.04 10.84
N ILE A 250 -9.64 -9.83 11.04
CA ILE A 250 -9.66 -11.25 10.78
C ILE A 250 -10.87 -11.55 9.90
N SER A 251 -10.63 -12.23 8.79
CA SER A 251 -11.66 -12.67 7.86
C SER A 251 -11.84 -14.18 8.03
N TYR A 252 -13.08 -14.63 8.27
CA TYR A 252 -13.43 -16.04 8.38
C TYR A 252 -14.81 -16.30 7.77
N LYS A 253 -14.84 -16.98 6.62
CA LYS A 253 -16.06 -17.16 5.82
C LYS A 253 -16.72 -15.80 5.57
N ARG A 254 -17.99 -15.63 5.95
CA ARG A 254 -18.73 -14.36 5.89
C ARG A 254 -18.56 -13.49 7.13
N TYR A 255 -17.78 -13.90 8.12
CA TYR A 255 -17.51 -13.08 9.29
C TYR A 255 -16.26 -12.23 9.09
N LEU A 256 -16.41 -10.92 9.30
CA LEU A 256 -15.33 -10.00 9.56
C LEU A 256 -15.26 -9.77 11.07
N ILE A 257 -14.14 -10.17 11.68
CA ILE A 257 -13.87 -10.00 13.10
C ILE A 257 -12.91 -8.83 13.24
N LEU A 258 -13.33 -7.80 13.96
CA LEU A 258 -12.62 -6.54 14.08
C LEU A 258 -12.17 -6.35 15.54
N GLY A 259 -10.88 -6.13 15.75
CA GLY A 259 -10.30 -5.91 17.08
C GLY A 259 -9.97 -4.44 17.34
N TYR A 260 -10.21 -3.99 18.57
CA TYR A 260 -10.08 -2.61 19.04
C TYR A 260 -10.76 -1.64 18.07
N THR A 261 -12.09 -1.67 18.09
CA THR A 261 -12.93 -0.90 17.16
C THR A 261 -13.31 0.43 17.78
N THR A 262 -13.57 1.45 16.96
CA THR A 262 -14.14 2.74 17.38
C THR A 262 -15.49 2.94 16.72
N GLU A 263 -16.54 3.05 17.53
CA GLU A 263 -17.93 3.23 17.12
C GLU A 263 -18.48 4.47 17.85
N ALA A 264 -18.90 5.50 17.11
CA ALA A 264 -19.37 6.77 17.68
C ALA A 264 -18.44 7.34 18.79
N GLY A 265 -17.12 7.25 18.60
CA GLY A 265 -16.11 7.71 19.56
C GLY A 265 -15.84 6.77 20.74
N THR A 266 -16.62 5.70 20.91
CA THR A 266 -16.41 4.69 21.95
C THR A 266 -15.54 3.55 21.42
N VAL A 267 -14.59 3.11 22.24
CA VAL A 267 -13.66 2.03 21.88
C VAL A 267 -14.14 0.70 22.46
N PHE A 268 -14.20 -0.33 21.63
CA PHE A 268 -14.57 -1.70 22.03
C PHE A 268 -13.43 -2.67 21.76
N PRO A 269 -13.23 -3.70 22.61
CA PRO A 269 -12.13 -4.64 22.44
C PRO A 269 -12.26 -5.50 21.17
N GLN A 270 -13.48 -5.92 20.82
CA GLN A 270 -13.74 -6.73 19.64
C GLN A 270 -15.19 -6.58 19.20
N LYS A 271 -15.41 -6.64 17.89
CA LYS A 271 -16.72 -6.82 17.25
C LYS A 271 -16.64 -7.89 16.17
N LYS A 272 -17.80 -8.46 15.83
CA LYS A 272 -17.94 -9.44 14.75
C LYS A 272 -19.10 -8.98 13.88
N ARG A 273 -18.91 -9.06 12.57
CA ARG A 273 -19.88 -8.61 11.58
C ARG A 273 -20.01 -9.66 10.51
N TRP A 274 -21.23 -9.95 10.14
CA TRP A 274 -21.55 -10.81 9.03
C TRP A 274 -21.64 -9.98 7.76
N ALA A 275 -21.01 -10.45 6.70
CA ALA A 275 -21.06 -9.83 5.39
C ALA A 275 -22.05 -10.57 4.50
N GLY A 276 -23.13 -9.87 4.16
CA GLY A 276 -23.94 -10.14 2.98
C GLY A 276 -23.16 -9.71 1.73
N LEU A 277 -23.20 -10.53 0.68
CA LEU A 277 -22.61 -10.19 -0.60
C LEU A 277 -23.70 -10.33 -1.66
N ALA A 278 -24.08 -9.22 -2.29
CA ALA A 278 -25.00 -9.26 -3.40
C ALA A 278 -24.41 -10.07 -4.56
N THR A 279 -25.28 -10.56 -5.45
CA THR A 279 -24.87 -11.31 -6.64
C THR A 279 -23.86 -10.50 -7.46
N GLY A 280 -22.66 -11.06 -7.66
CA GLY A 280 -21.57 -10.40 -8.40
C GLY A 280 -20.60 -9.56 -7.55
N GLY A 281 -20.77 -9.52 -6.23
CA GLY A 281 -19.81 -8.89 -5.32
C GLY A 281 -19.78 -7.36 -5.33
N SER A 282 -20.78 -6.74 -5.95
CA SER A 282 -20.87 -5.29 -6.19
C SER A 282 -21.20 -4.46 -4.98
N THR A 283 -21.93 -5.02 -4.03
CA THR A 283 -22.20 -4.44 -2.73
C THR A 283 -21.87 -5.46 -1.66
N ILE A 284 -21.26 -4.96 -0.58
CA ILE A 284 -21.10 -5.70 0.65
C ILE A 284 -21.96 -5.01 1.69
N ASP A 285 -22.81 -5.78 2.36
CA ASP A 285 -23.60 -5.31 3.49
C ASP A 285 -23.04 -5.97 4.74
N PHE A 286 -22.76 -5.17 5.76
CA PHE A 286 -22.21 -5.66 7.01
C PHE A 286 -23.24 -5.51 8.12
N ASP A 287 -23.79 -6.62 8.59
CA ASP A 287 -24.73 -6.62 9.70
C ASP A 287 -24.19 -7.40 10.91
N GLU A 288 -24.87 -7.26 12.05
CA GLU A 288 -24.50 -7.97 13.28
C GLU A 288 -25.16 -9.36 13.37
N ASN A 289 -26.33 -9.52 12.74
CA ASN A 289 -27.24 -10.64 12.99
C ASN A 289 -27.30 -11.68 11.85
N GLY A 290 -26.61 -11.46 10.72
CA GLY A 290 -26.73 -12.31 9.54
C GLY A 290 -28.11 -12.26 8.90
N SER A 291 -28.82 -11.16 9.08
CA SER A 291 -30.17 -10.89 8.56
C SER A 291 -30.19 -10.49 7.09
N SER A 292 -29.03 -10.25 6.48
CA SER A 292 -28.92 -9.93 5.06
C SER A 292 -29.45 -11.09 4.19
N ASP A 293 -30.72 -11.00 3.78
CA ASP A 293 -31.14 -11.50 2.47
C ASP A 293 -30.40 -10.64 1.43
N ALA A 294 -29.57 -11.29 0.62
CA ALA A 294 -28.78 -10.67 -0.43
C ALA A 294 -29.63 -10.26 -1.63
#